data_AF-B9X9W9-F1
#
_entry.id   AF-B9X9W9-F1
#
_cell.length_a   1.000
_cell.length_b   1.000
_cell.length_c   1.000
_cell.angle_alpha   90.00
_cell.angle_beta   90.00
_cell.angle_gamma   90.00
#
_symmetry.space_group_name_H-M   'P 1'
#
loop_
_entity.id
_entity.type
_entity.pdbx_description
1 polymer ?
#
loop_
_entity_poly.entity_id
_entity_poly.type
_entity_poly.pdbx_seq_one_letter_code
_entity_poly.pdbx_strand_id
1 'polypeptide(L)'
;MSQAIIDAMDIAINRLVDGFIANPWLHRVEHSLHCELFMLLKESHALSGVMEGKGFTTQLVHKEWPEPQKSGTRPRRGNFDLAVLKPTAQNWGLDDFRYGRAPLVAAIEIGLNYSLRHLQGDLRKLQESGVPNRYLIHFATPRCRSQKGVIEAVLDLIEKEQPNRLKIAYVDHSQNVLRKLGDTEISSITTE
;
A
#
# COMPACT_ATOMS: atom_id res chain seq x y z
N MET A 1 10.46 -16.01 7.49
CA MET A 1 9.94 -14.81 8.19
C MET A 1 9.45 -13.76 7.20
N SER A 2 10.24 -13.35 6.20
CA SER A 2 9.78 -12.40 5.18
C SER A 2 8.53 -12.88 4.42
N GLN A 3 8.48 -14.15 4.00
CA GLN A 3 7.31 -14.67 3.27
C GLN A 3 6.02 -14.59 4.09
N ALA A 4 6.02 -15.04 5.35
CA ALA A 4 4.85 -14.94 6.23
C ALA A 4 4.36 -13.51 6.45
N ILE A 5 5.27 -12.52 6.45
CA ILE A 5 4.90 -11.10 6.49
C ILE A 5 4.18 -10.71 5.20
N ILE A 6 4.73 -11.08 4.04
CA ILE A 6 4.13 -10.79 2.73
C ILE A 6 2.77 -11.46 2.57
N ASP A 7 2.63 -12.72 2.97
CA ASP A 7 1.35 -13.45 2.91
C ASP A 7 0.31 -12.77 3.82
N ALA A 8 0.70 -12.36 5.03
CA ALA A 8 -0.17 -11.62 5.93
C ALA A 8 -0.60 -10.26 5.38
N MET A 9 0.29 -9.55 4.68
CA MET A 9 -0.03 -8.30 4.01
C MET A 9 -1.04 -8.53 2.87
N ASP A 10 -0.82 -9.54 2.03
CA ASP A 10 -1.72 -9.86 0.93
C ASP A 10 -3.14 -10.18 1.44
N ILE A 11 -3.24 -10.96 2.52
CA ILE A 11 -4.50 -11.27 3.18
C ILE A 11 -5.19 -10.01 3.71
N ALA A 12 -4.46 -9.14 4.42
CA ALA A 12 -5.03 -7.92 4.99
C ALA A 12 -5.54 -6.96 3.89
N ILE A 13 -4.79 -6.82 2.81
CA ILE A 13 -5.17 -5.97 1.67
C ILE A 13 -6.40 -6.55 0.96
N ASN A 14 -6.43 -7.86 0.70
CA ASN A 14 -7.60 -8.48 0.07
C ASN A 14 -8.85 -8.38 0.95
N ARG A 15 -8.71 -8.45 2.29
CA ARG A 15 -9.83 -8.18 3.21
C ARG A 15 -10.35 -6.74 3.13
N LEU A 16 -9.45 -5.76 3.00
CA LEU A 16 -9.85 -4.36 2.78
C LEU A 16 -10.58 -4.21 1.44
N VAL A 17 -10.07 -4.85 0.38
CA VAL A 17 -10.70 -4.87 -0.94
C VAL A 17 -12.11 -5.46 -0.88
N ASP A 18 -12.27 -6.59 -0.21
CA ASP A 18 -13.56 -7.25 -0.01
C ASP A 18 -14.54 -6.35 0.75
N GLY A 19 -14.08 -5.70 1.82
CA GLY A 19 -14.86 -4.73 2.58
C GLY A 19 -15.33 -3.55 1.72
N PHE A 20 -14.45 -3.00 0.88
CA PHE A 20 -14.77 -1.89 -0.02
C PHE A 20 -15.70 -2.29 -1.18
N ILE A 21 -15.57 -3.51 -1.70
CA ILE A 21 -16.51 -4.08 -2.68
C ILE A 21 -17.91 -4.16 -2.08
N ALA A 22 -18.03 -4.73 -0.88
CA ALA A 22 -19.32 -4.89 -0.22
C ALA A 22 -19.93 -3.55 0.22
N ASN A 23 -19.11 -2.60 0.66
CA ASN A 23 -19.57 -1.34 1.25
C ASN A 23 -18.76 -0.12 0.75
N PRO A 24 -18.96 0.32 -0.51
CA PRO A 24 -18.17 1.40 -1.12
C PRO A 24 -18.19 2.74 -0.38
N TRP A 25 -19.20 2.96 0.45
CA TRP A 25 -19.40 4.20 1.20
C TRP A 25 -19.08 4.08 2.68
N LEU A 26 -18.58 2.92 3.14
CA LEU A 26 -18.16 2.73 4.53
C LEU A 26 -17.09 3.75 4.95
N HIS A 27 -16.21 4.10 4.00
CA HIS A 27 -15.15 5.09 4.18
C HIS A 27 -15.49 6.38 3.44
N ARG A 28 -15.68 7.47 4.20
CA ARG A 28 -15.90 8.80 3.63
C ARG A 28 -14.63 9.37 2.97
N VAL A 29 -13.45 9.07 3.54
CA VAL A 29 -12.17 9.65 3.12
C VAL A 29 -11.07 8.60 3.15
N GLU A 30 -10.05 8.81 2.34
CA GLU A 30 -8.85 7.96 2.26
C GLU A 30 -8.23 7.63 3.61
N HIS A 31 -8.13 8.60 4.52
CA HIS A 31 -7.55 8.36 5.84
C HIS A 31 -8.26 7.27 6.65
N SER A 32 -9.57 7.05 6.48
CA SER A 32 -10.24 5.95 7.19
C SER A 32 -9.91 4.58 6.58
N LEU A 33 -9.59 4.50 5.28
CA LEU A 33 -9.04 3.28 4.67
C LEU A 33 -7.63 2.99 5.20
N HIS A 34 -6.81 4.03 5.44
CA HIS A 34 -5.47 3.83 6.01
C HIS A 34 -5.57 3.27 7.43
N CYS A 35 -6.52 3.78 8.24
CA CYS A 35 -6.78 3.26 9.57
C CYS A 35 -7.26 1.80 9.52
N GLU A 36 -8.19 1.46 8.63
CA GLU A 36 -8.69 0.09 8.52
C GLU A 36 -7.59 -0.87 8.07
N LEU A 37 -6.81 -0.52 7.05
CA LEU A 37 -5.69 -1.38 6.63
C LEU A 37 -4.67 -1.56 7.74
N PHE A 38 -4.34 -0.48 8.47
CA PHE A 38 -3.45 -0.57 9.62
C PHE A 38 -3.97 -1.58 10.64
N MET A 39 -5.26 -1.53 10.98
CA MET A 39 -5.88 -2.49 11.91
C MET A 39 -5.84 -3.93 11.37
N LEU A 40 -6.22 -4.15 10.11
CA LEU A 40 -6.20 -5.47 9.47
C LEU A 40 -4.78 -6.07 9.43
N LEU A 41 -3.76 -5.25 9.15
CA LEU A 41 -2.35 -5.69 9.23
C LEU A 41 -1.99 -6.13 10.64
N LYS A 42 -2.45 -5.39 11.67
CA LYS A 42 -2.16 -5.68 13.09
C LYS A 42 -2.93 -6.88 13.65
N GLU A 43 -3.93 -7.42 12.96
CA GLU A 43 -4.59 -8.67 13.35
C GLU A 43 -3.69 -9.90 13.14
N SER A 44 -2.75 -9.84 12.20
CA SER A 44 -1.81 -10.95 11.97
C SER A 44 -0.70 -10.98 13.02
N HIS A 45 -0.47 -12.16 13.61
CA HIS A 45 0.67 -12.38 14.51
C HIS A 45 2.03 -12.06 13.87
N ALA A 46 2.17 -12.18 12.55
CA ALA A 46 3.41 -11.86 11.83
C ALA A 46 3.73 -10.35 11.81
N LEU A 47 2.72 -9.50 12.03
CA LEU A 47 2.79 -8.04 11.90
C LEU A 47 2.42 -7.31 13.20
N SER A 48 1.78 -7.99 14.14
CA SER A 48 1.32 -7.41 15.40
C SER A 48 2.44 -7.21 16.42
N GLY A 49 3.56 -7.92 16.25
CA GLY A 49 4.71 -7.90 17.16
C GLY A 49 5.40 -6.55 17.32
N VAL A 50 6.14 -6.47 18.43
CA VAL A 50 7.09 -5.39 18.73
C VAL A 50 8.51 -5.82 18.39
N MET A 51 9.38 -4.84 18.16
CA MET A 51 10.80 -5.02 17.94
C MET A 51 11.59 -4.14 18.90
N GLU A 52 12.70 -4.69 19.38
CA GLU A 52 13.64 -3.97 20.23
C GLU A 52 14.78 -3.43 19.38
N GLY A 53 14.92 -2.10 19.37
CA GLY A 53 16.09 -1.40 18.87
C GLY A 53 17.06 -1.09 20.01
N LYS A 54 18.13 -0.36 19.70
CA LYS A 54 19.13 0.07 20.72
C LYS A 54 18.54 1.13 21.64
N GLY A 55 17.91 0.70 22.73
CA GLY A 55 17.34 1.57 23.77
C GLY A 55 15.94 2.09 23.47
N PHE A 56 15.21 1.47 22.54
CA PHE A 56 13.81 1.79 22.26
C PHE A 56 13.06 0.55 21.77
N THR A 57 11.74 0.56 21.93
CA THR A 57 10.84 -0.47 21.42
C THR A 57 9.91 0.17 20.40
N THR A 58 9.69 -0.51 19.28
CA THR A 58 8.76 -0.07 18.24
C THR A 58 7.96 -1.25 17.71
N GLN A 59 7.01 -1.00 16.82
CA GLN A 59 6.25 -2.04 16.11
C GLN A 59 6.79 -2.25 14.69
N LEU A 60 6.27 -3.27 14.00
CA LEU A 60 6.64 -3.53 12.60
C LEU A 60 5.98 -2.57 11.61
N VAL A 61 4.71 -2.24 11.82
CA VAL A 61 3.89 -1.47 10.88
C VAL A 61 3.83 -0.01 11.31
N HIS A 62 4.14 0.92 10.39
CA HIS A 62 4.13 2.36 10.65
C HIS A 62 3.38 3.09 9.56
N LYS A 63 2.57 4.09 9.96
CA LYS A 63 1.98 5.08 9.05
C LYS A 63 2.93 6.25 8.87
N GLU A 64 2.86 6.92 7.73
CA GLU A 64 3.64 8.14 7.43
C GLU A 64 5.16 7.91 7.51
N TRP A 65 5.62 6.75 7.03
CA TRP A 65 7.04 6.44 7.07
C TRP A 65 7.78 7.25 6.00
N PRO A 66 8.89 7.96 6.33
CA PRO A 66 9.58 8.77 5.35
C PRO A 66 10.11 7.95 4.17
N GLU A 67 9.97 8.51 2.97
CA GLU A 67 10.62 7.93 1.79
C GLU A 67 12.16 7.89 2.00
N PRO A 68 12.87 6.87 1.47
CA PRO A 68 14.32 6.80 1.60
C PRO A 68 15.03 7.96 0.90
N GLN A 69 14.47 8.39 -0.23
CA GLN A 69 14.99 9.45 -1.08
C GLN A 69 13.87 10.42 -1.49
N LYS A 70 14.21 11.52 -2.14
CA LYS A 70 13.20 12.43 -2.70
C LYS A 70 12.72 11.84 -4.03
N SER A 71 11.41 11.72 -4.23
CA SER A 71 10.87 11.39 -5.54
C SER A 71 10.71 12.63 -6.44
N GLY A 72 11.18 12.52 -7.68
CA GLY A 72 11.10 13.58 -8.70
C GLY A 72 11.73 14.91 -8.28
N THR A 73 11.01 16.02 -8.50
CA THR A 73 11.50 17.40 -8.27
C THR A 73 11.14 17.97 -6.89
N ARG A 74 10.60 17.15 -5.98
CA ARG A 74 10.12 17.65 -4.68
C ARG A 74 11.28 18.15 -3.80
N PRO A 75 11.11 19.26 -3.07
CA PRO A 75 12.18 19.82 -2.23
C PRO A 75 12.47 18.96 -1.01
N ARG A 76 11.50 18.16 -0.56
CA ARG A 76 11.57 17.28 0.61
C ARG A 76 11.11 15.87 0.25
N ARG A 77 11.55 14.90 1.05
CA ARG A 77 11.04 13.52 1.01
C ARG A 77 9.56 13.56 1.38
N GLY A 78 8.73 12.82 0.67
CA GLY A 78 7.38 12.54 1.14
C GLY A 78 7.41 11.34 2.09
N ASN A 79 6.24 10.75 2.29
CA ASN A 79 6.03 9.58 3.12
C ASN A 79 5.30 8.50 2.32
N PHE A 80 5.49 7.26 2.74
CA PHE A 80 4.57 6.17 2.43
C PHE A 80 3.38 6.21 3.37
N ASP A 81 2.20 5.84 2.86
CA ASP A 81 1.01 5.72 3.69
C ASP A 81 1.23 4.71 4.80
N LEU A 82 1.75 3.53 4.45
CA LEU A 82 2.16 2.50 5.39
C LEU A 82 3.50 1.89 4.97
N ALA A 83 4.32 1.56 5.96
CA ALA A 83 5.55 0.80 5.77
C ALA A 83 5.68 -0.32 6.81
N VAL A 84 6.30 -1.41 6.40
CA VAL A 84 6.62 -2.54 7.27
C VAL A 84 8.13 -2.63 7.41
N LEU A 85 8.62 -2.42 8.63
CA LEU A 85 10.04 -2.51 8.93
C LEU A 85 10.54 -3.96 8.80
N LYS A 86 11.81 -4.11 8.47
CA LYS A 86 12.50 -5.40 8.56
C LYS A 86 12.70 -5.77 10.03
N PRO A 87 12.39 -7.02 10.45
CA PRO A 87 12.57 -7.51 11.81
C PRO A 87 14.05 -7.73 12.17
N THR A 88 14.85 -6.66 12.06
CA THR A 88 16.29 -6.61 12.33
C THR A 88 16.62 -5.30 13.08
N ALA A 89 15.76 -4.91 14.03
CA ALA A 89 15.82 -3.61 14.70
C ALA A 89 17.09 -3.37 15.52
N GLN A 90 17.75 -4.45 15.95
CA GLN A 90 19.01 -4.39 16.70
C GLN A 90 20.18 -3.79 15.90
N ASN A 91 20.04 -3.70 14.56
CA ASN A 91 21.11 -3.26 13.67
C ASN A 91 21.12 -1.76 13.38
N TRP A 92 20.14 -0.99 13.85
CA TRP A 92 20.01 0.44 13.58
C TRP A 92 19.58 1.23 14.82
N GLY A 93 19.89 2.53 14.84
CA GLY A 93 19.70 3.41 15.99
C GLY A 93 18.40 4.20 15.98
N LEU A 94 18.15 4.96 17.04
CA LEU A 94 16.97 5.83 17.16
C LEU A 94 16.91 6.88 16.03
N ASP A 95 18.05 7.38 15.57
CA ASP A 95 18.09 8.32 14.44
C ASP A 95 17.71 7.64 13.11
N ASP A 96 18.08 6.38 12.91
CA ASP A 96 17.64 5.65 11.73
C ASP A 96 16.13 5.46 11.73
N PHE A 97 15.55 5.22 12.91
CA PHE A 97 14.11 5.17 13.09
C PHE A 97 13.45 6.52 12.77
N ARG A 98 13.84 7.60 13.47
CA ARG A 98 13.21 8.93 13.36
C ARG A 98 13.30 9.52 11.96
N TYR A 99 14.37 9.21 11.23
CA TYR A 99 14.61 9.76 9.89
C TYR A 99 14.27 8.79 8.75
N GLY A 100 13.61 7.67 9.04
CA GLY A 100 13.10 6.76 8.01
C GLY A 100 14.19 5.93 7.30
N ARG A 101 15.34 5.72 7.95
CA ARG A 101 16.49 4.97 7.41
C ARG A 101 16.51 3.49 7.82
N ALA A 102 15.65 3.09 8.75
CA ALA A 102 15.47 1.69 9.08
C ALA A 102 15.03 0.88 7.84
N PRO A 103 15.63 -0.30 7.56
CA PRO A 103 15.28 -1.10 6.39
C PRO A 103 13.82 -1.53 6.39
N LEU A 104 13.18 -1.48 5.22
CA LEU A 104 11.80 -1.90 5.01
C LEU A 104 11.73 -3.29 4.37
N VAL A 105 10.74 -4.07 4.79
CA VAL A 105 10.27 -5.26 4.05
C VAL A 105 9.32 -4.84 2.94
N ALA A 106 8.45 -3.87 3.22
CA ALA A 106 7.44 -3.42 2.28
C ALA A 106 7.01 -1.96 2.49
N ALA A 107 6.45 -1.37 1.44
CA ALA A 107 5.80 -0.06 1.44
C ALA A 107 4.45 -0.14 0.69
N ILE A 108 3.47 0.62 1.16
CA ILE A 108 2.10 0.64 0.65
C ILE A 108 1.68 2.09 0.39
N GLU A 109 1.03 2.30 -0.75
CA GLU A 109 0.29 3.50 -1.11
C GLU A 109 -1.17 3.14 -1.34
N ILE A 110 -2.09 3.95 -0.82
CA ILE A 110 -3.53 3.72 -0.90
C ILE A 110 -4.22 4.98 -1.39
N GLY A 111 -4.97 4.86 -2.48
CA GLY A 111 -5.75 5.95 -3.03
C GLY A 111 -7.25 5.73 -2.98
N LEU A 112 -7.99 6.78 -2.62
CA LEU A 112 -9.43 6.86 -2.83
C LEU A 112 -9.74 7.95 -3.87
N ASN A 113 -10.42 7.57 -4.95
CA ASN A 113 -10.90 8.49 -6.00
C ASN A 113 -9.76 9.26 -6.69
N TYR A 114 -8.60 8.62 -6.87
CA TYR A 114 -7.39 9.29 -7.31
C TYR A 114 -7.41 9.81 -8.75
N SER A 115 -6.76 10.98 -8.85
CA SER A 115 -5.79 11.35 -9.87
C SER A 115 -5.18 10.26 -10.76
N LEU A 116 -5.24 10.34 -12.10
CA LEU A 116 -4.17 9.70 -12.89
C LEU A 116 -2.79 10.23 -12.46
N ARG A 117 -2.70 11.54 -12.21
CA ARG A 117 -1.48 12.19 -11.70
C ARG A 117 -1.08 11.69 -10.32
N HIS A 118 -2.04 11.43 -9.42
CA HIS A 118 -1.73 10.88 -8.09
C HIS A 118 -1.24 9.45 -8.20
N LEU A 119 -1.97 8.59 -8.93
CA LEU A 119 -1.56 7.20 -9.20
C LEU A 119 -0.14 7.11 -9.76
N GLN A 120 0.19 7.93 -10.77
CA GLN A 120 1.53 7.98 -11.35
C GLN A 120 2.58 8.49 -10.37
N GLY A 121 2.22 9.41 -9.48
CA GLY A 121 3.10 9.93 -8.43
C GLY A 121 3.47 8.85 -7.43
N ASP A 122 2.48 8.10 -6.94
CA ASP A 122 2.69 7.06 -5.93
C ASP A 122 3.35 5.81 -6.52
N LEU A 123 3.01 5.46 -7.77
CA LEU A 123 3.74 4.45 -8.52
C LEU A 123 5.24 4.81 -8.61
N ARG A 124 5.55 6.04 -9.03
CA ARG A 124 6.94 6.51 -9.15
C ARG A 124 7.64 6.44 -7.80
N LYS A 125 6.96 6.91 -6.74
CA LYS A 125 7.47 6.88 -5.36
C LYS A 125 7.87 5.46 -4.95
N LEU A 126 6.99 4.49 -5.17
CA LEU A 126 7.26 3.08 -4.91
C LEU A 126 8.41 2.57 -5.79
N GLN A 127 8.42 2.89 -7.08
CA GLN A 127 9.44 2.45 -8.04
C GLN A 127 10.85 2.93 -7.67
N GLU A 128 10.98 4.21 -7.30
CA GLU A 128 12.25 4.88 -6.97
C GLU A 128 12.73 4.56 -5.53
N SER A 129 11.87 4.01 -4.67
CA SER A 129 12.19 3.80 -3.25
C SER A 129 13.27 2.76 -2.95
N GLY A 130 13.49 1.80 -3.85
CA GLY A 130 14.33 0.63 -3.59
C GLY A 130 13.74 -0.36 -2.56
N VAL A 131 12.49 -0.19 -2.13
CA VAL A 131 11.82 -1.10 -1.18
C VAL A 131 11.51 -2.43 -1.88
N PRO A 132 11.79 -3.59 -1.26
CA PRO A 132 11.69 -4.89 -1.95
C PRO A 132 10.28 -5.31 -2.38
N ASN A 133 9.27 -5.03 -1.56
CA ASN A 133 7.87 -5.39 -1.82
C ASN A 133 7.02 -4.13 -1.79
N ARG A 134 6.25 -3.88 -2.84
CA ARG A 134 5.60 -2.60 -3.06
C ARG A 134 4.15 -2.83 -3.37
N TYR A 135 3.27 -2.10 -2.70
CA TYR A 135 1.83 -2.27 -2.85
C TYR A 135 1.20 -0.95 -3.28
N LEU A 136 0.47 -0.98 -4.39
CA LEU A 136 -0.32 0.13 -4.85
C LEU A 136 -1.79 -0.28 -4.81
N ILE A 137 -2.57 0.37 -3.97
CA ILE A 137 -3.98 0.06 -3.75
C ILE A 137 -4.78 1.27 -4.22
N HIS A 138 -5.76 1.05 -5.08
CA HIS A 138 -6.61 2.13 -5.57
C HIS A 138 -8.07 1.75 -5.53
N PHE A 139 -8.87 2.62 -4.92
CA PHE A 139 -10.30 2.50 -4.77
C PHE A 139 -11.01 3.68 -5.44
N ALA A 140 -12.08 3.41 -6.18
CA ALA A 140 -12.98 4.42 -6.69
C ALA A 140 -14.43 4.11 -6.28
N THR A 141 -15.06 5.09 -5.64
CA THR A 141 -16.46 4.98 -5.18
C THR A 141 -17.44 5.11 -6.35
N PRO A 142 -18.68 4.61 -6.21
CA PRO A 142 -19.72 4.85 -7.20
C PRO A 142 -19.87 6.35 -7.47
N ARG A 143 -20.14 6.73 -8.73
CA ARG A 143 -20.33 8.14 -9.15
C ARG A 143 -19.16 9.07 -8.86
N CYS A 144 -17.98 8.54 -8.49
CA CYS A 144 -16.77 9.30 -8.66
C CYS A 144 -16.62 9.61 -10.15
N ARG A 145 -16.19 10.83 -10.51
CA ARG A 145 -15.83 11.09 -11.89
C ARG A 145 -14.68 10.15 -12.20
N SER A 146 -14.92 9.10 -13.00
CA SER A 146 -13.85 8.22 -13.44
C SER A 146 -12.77 9.11 -14.03
N GLN A 147 -11.59 9.02 -13.44
CA GLN A 147 -10.49 9.87 -13.85
C GLN A 147 -9.95 9.27 -15.13
N LYS A 148 -10.30 9.90 -16.26
CA LYS A 148 -9.91 9.48 -17.61
C LYS A 148 -8.45 9.03 -17.62
N GLY A 149 -8.19 7.79 -18.06
CA GLY A 149 -6.84 7.24 -18.14
C GLY A 149 -6.39 6.42 -16.93
N VAL A 150 -7.13 6.41 -15.80
CA VAL A 150 -6.72 5.64 -14.61
C VAL A 150 -6.85 4.14 -14.85
N ILE A 151 -7.98 3.67 -15.38
CA ILE A 151 -8.17 2.23 -15.64
C ILE A 151 -7.18 1.73 -16.68
N GLU A 152 -6.94 2.49 -17.75
CA GLU A 152 -5.96 2.16 -18.77
C GLU A 152 -4.54 2.13 -18.18
N ALA A 153 -4.20 3.09 -17.33
CA ALA A 153 -2.90 3.08 -16.65
C ALA A 153 -2.76 1.89 -15.69
N VAL A 154 -3.80 1.51 -14.96
CA VAL A 154 -3.77 0.33 -14.07
C VAL A 154 -3.61 -0.94 -14.88
N LEU A 155 -4.36 -1.11 -15.98
CA LEU A 155 -4.23 -2.24 -16.90
C LEU A 155 -2.80 -2.37 -17.44
N ASP A 156 -2.24 -1.26 -17.94
CA ASP A 156 -0.86 -1.19 -18.43
C ASP A 156 0.18 -1.59 -17.36
N LEU A 157 -0.11 -1.31 -16.08
CA LEU A 157 0.78 -1.65 -14.98
C LEU A 157 0.70 -3.12 -14.59
N ILE A 158 -0.50 -3.71 -14.65
CA ILE A 158 -0.73 -5.13 -14.38
C ILE A 158 0.04 -5.99 -15.38
N GLU A 159 0.01 -5.64 -16.67
CA GLU A 159 0.79 -6.34 -17.70
C GLU A 159 2.31 -6.28 -17.45
N LYS A 160 2.78 -5.25 -16.74
CA LYS A 160 4.21 -4.98 -16.45
C LYS A 160 4.61 -5.32 -15.01
N GLU A 161 3.77 -6.04 -14.28
CA GLU A 161 3.88 -6.25 -12.83
C GLU A 161 5.00 -7.24 -12.43
N GLN A 162 5.11 -8.35 -13.18
CA GLN A 162 6.03 -9.46 -12.91
C GLN A 162 7.52 -9.09 -12.75
N PRO A 163 8.13 -8.19 -13.56
CA PRO A 163 9.53 -7.81 -13.36
C PRO A 163 9.77 -6.88 -12.16
N ASN A 164 8.72 -6.29 -11.57
CA ASN A 164 8.87 -5.13 -10.67
C ASN A 164 8.56 -5.42 -9.20
N ARG A 165 8.11 -6.62 -8.77
CA ARG A 165 7.69 -6.86 -7.36
C ARG A 165 6.73 -5.78 -6.81
N LEU A 166 5.99 -5.15 -7.72
CA LEU A 166 4.88 -4.26 -7.41
C LEU A 166 3.65 -5.17 -7.38
N LYS A 167 2.78 -4.98 -6.41
CA LYS A 167 1.51 -5.69 -6.29
C LYS A 167 0.40 -4.66 -6.33
N ILE A 168 -0.57 -4.83 -7.22
CA ILE A 168 -1.62 -3.84 -7.46
C ILE A 168 -2.98 -4.44 -7.09
N ALA A 169 -3.67 -3.78 -6.16
CA ALA A 169 -5.09 -4.00 -5.90
C ALA A 169 -5.89 -2.80 -6.43
N TYR A 170 -6.99 -3.07 -7.13
CA TYR A 170 -7.77 -2.04 -7.78
C TYR A 170 -9.26 -2.36 -7.68
N VAL A 171 -10.07 -1.36 -7.33
CA VAL A 171 -11.53 -1.46 -7.40
C VAL A 171 -12.07 -0.15 -7.95
N ASP A 172 -12.92 -0.22 -8.95
CA ASP A 172 -13.66 0.93 -9.46
C ASP A 172 -15.14 0.56 -9.63
N HIS A 173 -15.94 1.01 -8.65
CA HIS A 173 -17.39 0.82 -8.66
C HIS A 173 -18.09 1.59 -9.79
N SER A 174 -17.49 2.66 -10.32
CA SER A 174 -18.07 3.41 -11.44
C SER A 174 -17.97 2.65 -12.76
N GLN A 175 -16.92 1.83 -12.90
CA GLN A 175 -16.67 1.00 -14.08
C GLN A 175 -17.05 -0.47 -13.86
N ASN A 176 -17.51 -0.84 -12.66
CA ASN A 176 -17.84 -2.20 -12.25
C ASN A 176 -16.68 -3.19 -12.40
N VAL A 177 -15.47 -2.77 -12.02
CA VAL A 177 -14.26 -3.59 -12.16
C VAL A 177 -13.50 -3.74 -10.83
N LEU A 178 -12.81 -4.87 -10.70
CA LEU A 178 -11.92 -5.13 -9.58
C LEU A 178 -10.72 -5.99 -9.98
N ARG A 179 -9.69 -5.92 -9.14
CA ARG A 179 -8.55 -6.80 -9.11
C ARG A 179 -8.06 -6.93 -7.67
N LYS A 180 -8.05 -8.14 -7.14
CA LYS A 180 -7.43 -8.48 -5.86
C LYS A 180 -5.95 -8.80 -6.08
N LEU A 181 -5.19 -8.80 -5.00
CA LEU A 181 -3.82 -9.29 -5.05
C LEU A 181 -3.80 -10.78 -5.39
N GLY A 182 -3.00 -11.14 -6.40
CA GLY A 182 -2.88 -12.51 -6.92
C GLY A 182 -3.70 -12.75 -8.19
N ASP A 183 -4.67 -11.90 -8.51
CA ASP A 183 -5.43 -12.00 -9.76
C ASP A 183 -4.54 -11.66 -10.95
N THR A 184 -4.62 -12.43 -12.03
CA THR A 184 -3.86 -12.17 -13.26
C THR A 184 -4.51 -11.12 -14.15
N GLU A 185 -5.81 -10.89 -13.97
CA GLU A 185 -6.63 -10.03 -14.83
C GLU A 185 -7.59 -9.18 -13.99
N ILE A 186 -8.18 -8.16 -14.61
CA ILE A 186 -9.29 -7.41 -14.03
C ILE A 186 -10.59 -8.19 -14.28
N SER A 187 -11.44 -8.29 -13.26
CA SER A 187 -12.75 -8.92 -13.34
C SER A 187 -13.87 -7.93 -13.03
N SER A 188 -15.12 -8.31 -13.29
CA SER A 188 -16.28 -7.50 -12.92
C SER A 188 -16.64 -7.68 -11.44
N ILE A 189 -17.15 -6.63 -10.82
CA ILE A 189 -17.74 -6.74 -9.47
C ILE A 189 -19.04 -7.55 -9.58
N THR A 190 -19.06 -8.70 -8.93
CA THR A 190 -20.26 -9.53 -8.74
C THR A 190 -20.77 -9.32 -7.32
N THR A 191 -21.89 -8.62 -7.17
CA THR A 191 -22.65 -8.59 -5.92
C THR A 191 -23.66 -9.73 -5.96
N GLU A 192 -23.49 -10.72 -5.08
CA GLU A 192 -24.54 -11.70 -4.76
C GLU A 192 -25.70 -11.05 -4.01
#